data_AF-A0A7V8ZQH3-F1
#
_entry.id   AF-A0A7V8ZQH3-F1
#
_cell.length_a   1.000
_cell.length_b   1.000
_cell.length_c   1.000
_cell.angle_alpha   90.00
_cell.angle_beta   90.00
_cell.angle_gamma   90.00
#
_symmetry.space_group_name_H-M   'P 1'
#
loop_
_entity.id
_entity.type
_entity.pdbx_description
1 polymer ?
#
loop_
_entity_poly.entity_id
_entity_poly.type
_entity_poly.pdbx_seq_one_letter_code
_entity_poly.pdbx_strand_id
1 'polypeptide(L)' 'MCEKLGFLGIELDESRNAAHANVISADTSPVTVRIIRTDEELMIARSVCGVLSLGTQENKT' A
#
# COMPACT_ATOMS: atom_id res chain seq x y z
N MET A 1 -12.16 -3.68 -4.03
CA MET A 1 -12.66 -5.06 -4.25
C MET A 1 -11.59 -6.05 -3.82
N CYS A 2 -11.64 -6.50 -2.56
CA CYS A 2 -10.82 -7.61 -2.05
C CYS A 2 -11.68 -8.74 -1.45
N GLU A 3 -12.97 -8.52 -1.23
CA GLU A 3 -13.94 -9.48 -0.66
C GLU A 3 -14.02 -10.80 -1.45
N LYS A 4 -13.81 -10.79 -2.77
CA LYS A 4 -13.86 -11.98 -3.63
C LYS A 4 -12.58 -12.80 -3.63
N LEU A 5 -11.57 -12.39 -2.87
CA LEU A 5 -10.26 -13.04 -2.78
C LEU A 5 -10.16 -13.97 -1.57
N GLY A 6 -11.28 -14.37 -0.97
CA GLY A 6 -11.30 -15.31 0.15
C GLY A 6 -10.61 -16.65 -0.13
N PHE A 7 -10.54 -17.08 -1.41
CA PHE A 7 -9.80 -18.29 -1.80
C PHE A 7 -8.27 -18.17 -1.61
N LEU A 8 -7.76 -16.94 -1.49
CA LEU A 8 -6.36 -16.64 -1.12
C LEU A 8 -6.19 -16.42 0.39
N GLY A 9 -7.25 -16.60 1.19
CA GLY A 9 -7.25 -16.34 2.63
C GLY A 9 -7.44 -14.87 3.01
N ILE A 10 -7.89 -14.01 2.09
CA ILE A 10 -8.15 -12.61 2.41
C ILE A 10 -9.50 -12.47 3.13
N GLU A 11 -9.46 -11.95 4.36
CA GLU A 11 -10.63 -11.60 5.16
C GLU A 11 -10.51 -10.12 5.57
N LEU A 12 -11.56 -9.33 5.34
CA LEU A 12 -11.56 -7.89 5.61
C LEU A 12 -12.38 -7.55 6.85
N ASP A 13 -11.94 -6.53 7.59
CA ASP A 13 -12.74 -5.84 8.59
C ASP A 13 -13.49 -4.69 7.88
N GLU A 14 -14.82 -4.80 7.78
CA GLU A 14 -15.66 -3.85 7.07
C GLU A 14 -15.59 -2.43 7.67
N SER A 15 -15.49 -2.32 8.99
CA SER A 15 -15.41 -1.02 9.68
C SER A 15 -14.07 -0.34 9.40
N ARG A 16 -12.97 -1.08 9.46
CA ARG A 16 -11.63 -0.55 9.14
C ARG A 16 -11.52 -0.16 7.66
N ASN A 17 -12.12 -0.96 6.78
CA ASN A 17 -12.17 -0.68 5.35
C ASN A 17 -12.94 0.61 5.05
N ALA A 18 -14.14 0.78 5.64
CA ALA A 18 -14.95 1.99 5.47
C ALA A 18 -14.27 3.25 6.03
N ALA A 19 -13.49 3.11 7.11
CA ALA A 19 -12.75 4.21 7.73
C ALA A 19 -11.43 4.54 7.02
N HIS A 20 -11.07 3.84 5.94
CA HIS A 20 -9.78 3.94 5.28
C HIS A 20 -8.58 3.76 6.24
N ALA A 21 -8.68 2.82 7.17
CA ALA A 21 -7.60 2.54 8.13
C ALA A 21 -6.34 1.98 7.44
N ASN A 22 -5.17 2.14 8.07
CA ASN A 22 -3.88 1.68 7.53
C ASN A 22 -3.84 0.15 7.28
N VAL A 23 -4.59 -0.62 8.07
CA VAL A 23 -4.77 -2.08 7.93
C VAL A 23 -6.27 -2.36 7.95
N ILE A 24 -6.75 -3.10 6.96
CA ILE A 24 -8.18 -3.38 6.76
C ILE A 24 -8.49 -4.88 6.74
N SER A 25 -7.48 -5.74 6.90
CA SER A 25 -7.72 -7.17 7.11
C SER A 25 -8.25 -7.44 8.52
N ALA A 26 -9.09 -8.46 8.65
CA ALA A 26 -9.50 -8.99 9.95
C ALA A 26 -8.28 -9.54 10.71
N ASP A 27 -8.33 -9.53 12.04
CA ASP A 27 -7.22 -10.00 12.88
C ASP A 27 -6.96 -11.51 12.73
N THR A 28 -7.96 -12.26 12.26
CA THR A 28 -7.87 -13.68 11.93
C THR A 28 -7.34 -13.96 10.53
N SER A 29 -7.23 -12.93 9.67
CA SER A 29 -6.85 -13.14 8.29
C SER A 29 -5.38 -13.56 8.18
N PRO A 30 -5.07 -14.65 7.45
CA PRO A 30 -3.70 -15.05 7.17
C PRO A 30 -2.94 -14.06 6.27
N VAL A 31 -3.64 -13.10 5.63
CA VAL A 31 -3.08 -12.12 4.71
C VAL A 31 -3.37 -10.71 5.20
N THR A 32 -2.34 -9.89 5.36
CA THR A 32 -2.50 -8.48 5.74
C THR A 32 -2.87 -7.62 4.54
N VAL A 33 -3.99 -6.90 4.61
CA VAL A 33 -4.42 -5.93 3.59
C VAL A 33 -4.28 -4.52 4.14
N ARG A 34 -3.64 -3.64 3.36
CA ARG A 34 -3.31 -2.26 3.78
C ARG A 34 -3.82 -1.23 2.80
N ILE A 35 -4.18 -0.07 3.33
CA ILE A 35 -4.38 1.14 2.53
C ILE A 35 -3.07 1.93 2.56
N ILE A 36 -2.51 2.17 1.39
CA ILE A 36 -1.30 2.95 1.19
C ILE A 36 -1.64 4.03 0.19
N ARG A 37 -1.53 5.30 0.60
CA ARG A 37 -1.69 6.41 -0.34
C ARG A 37 -0.51 6.42 -1.29
N THR A 38 -0.81 6.57 -2.58
CA THR A 38 0.21 6.80 -3.59
C THR A 38 0.60 8.28 -3.61
N ASP A 39 1.86 8.53 -3.94
CA ASP A 39 2.40 9.86 -4.27
C ASP A 39 2.94 9.73 -5.69
N GLU A 40 2.11 10.13 -6.65
CA GLU A 40 2.37 9.92 -8.07
C GLU A 40 3.54 10.80 -8.55
N GLU A 41 3.64 12.01 -8.02
CA GLU A 41 4.71 12.97 -8.28
C GLU A 41 6.06 12.42 -7.82
N LEU A 42 6.12 11.85 -6.61
CA LEU A 42 7.32 11.20 -6.11
C LEU A 42 7.68 9.95 -6.93
N MET A 43 6.70 9.15 -7.34
CA MET A 43 6.94 7.99 -8.21
C MET A 43 7.54 8.42 -9.57
N ILE A 44 6.99 9.48 -10.19
CA ILE A 44 7.51 10.05 -11.44
C ILE A 44 8.94 10.56 -11.23
N ALA A 45 9.18 11.35 -10.18
CA ALA A 45 10.50 11.89 -9.89
C ALA A 45 11.55 10.77 -9.69
N ARG A 46 11.22 9.74 -8.90
CA ARG A 46 12.11 8.58 -8.69
C ARG A 46 12.37 7.82 -10.00
N SER A 47 11.35 7.65 -10.84
CA SER A 47 11.47 6.95 -12.13
C SER A 47 12.38 7.72 -13.09
N VAL A 48 12.16 9.03 -13.24
CA VAL A 48 12.99 9.90 -14.10
C VAL A 48 14.43 9.97 -13.57
N CYS A 49 14.61 10.14 -12.27
CA CYS A 49 15.95 10.12 -11.66
C CYS A 49 16.66 8.79 -11.90
N GLY A 50 15.95 7.66 -11.81
CA GLY A 50 16.51 6.34 -12.11
C GLY A 50 16.96 6.21 -13.56
N VAL A 51 16.13 6.65 -14.52
CA VAL A 51 16.48 6.65 -15.96
C VAL A 51 17.70 7.54 -16.24
N LEU A 52 17.80 8.68 -15.55
CA LEU A 52 18.91 9.62 -15.69
C LEU A 52 20.13 9.28 -14.81
N SER A 53 20.09 8.18 -14.05
CA SER A 53 21.12 7.82 -13.05
C SER A 53 21.42 8.93 -12.03
N LEU A 54 20.44 9.79 -11.77
CA LEU A 54 20.51 10.81 -10.74
C LEU A 54 20.23 10.12 -9.40
N GLY A 55 21.27 9.84 -8.63
CA GLY A 55 21.12 9.24 -7.30
C GLY A 55 20.25 10.12 -6.40
N THR A 56 19.12 9.61 -5.93
CA THR A 56 18.30 10.28 -4.90
C THR A 56 19.08 10.24 -3.58
N GLN A 57 19.60 11.38 -3.14
CA GLN A 57 20.13 11.52 -1.77
C GLN A 57 18.94 11.53 -0.82
N GLU A 58 18.63 10.38 -0.20
CA GLU A 58 17.73 10.35 0.94
C GLU A 58 18.43 10.98 2.13
N ASN A 59 18.03 12.22 2.46
CA ASN A 59 18.44 12.93 3.65
C ASN A 59 17.87 12.17 4.86
N LYS A 60 18.73 11.37 5.50
CA LYS A 60 18.41 10.65 6.73
C LYS A 60 18.65 11.62 7.89
N THR A 61 17.59 11.87 8.65
CA THR A 61 17.52 12.75 9.83
C THR A 61 18.67 12.56 10.81
#